data_AF-A0A1Y1HJK0-F1
#
_entry.id   AF-A0A1Y1HJK0-F1
#
_cell.length_a   1.000
_cell.length_b   1.000
_cell.length_c   1.000
_cell.angle_alpha   90.00
_cell.angle_beta   90.00
_cell.angle_gamma   90.00
#
_symmetry.space_group_name_H-M   'P 1'
#
loop_
_entity.id
_entity.type
_entity.pdbx_description
1 polymer ?
#
loop_
_entity_poly.entity_id
_entity_poly.type
_entity_poly.pdbx_seq_one_letter_code
_entity_poly.pdbx_strand_id
1 'polypeptide(L)'
;MKPPRQNPGSALKKWGAAATVLTGLCLLILFLTSSKHNETAVQIRQTAVTYLGGQATSNSKPSFNIDPYPFMGPIVWSAIHARMQAEYTMNGAVPVTEAFYNDYVPDASLPVWSTDTINQWVGLVQAKSTDFGTYGKQAIADIMSAFDAHPVKGKTVLVVGSITPWAEAIVIAYGAAQVYTVDFNKPICDDFRIITMDIAELDASTMTYDVVLSFSSLEHDGLGRFGDPMHPHGDIERVKRIKTLVKKDGGLFFLAVPTGKDHLVFNAHRVYGRKRLALLFEGWEVMGIYDDKTYSESVWDSPYTCTNVAEPCPQPVHVLRLL
;
A
#
# COMPACT_ATOMS: atom_id res chain seq x y z
N MET A 1 -61.84 -29.08 28.13
CA MET A 1 -61.47 -27.66 27.98
C MET A 1 -60.15 -27.59 27.21
N LYS A 2 -60.11 -26.94 26.05
CA LYS A 2 -58.87 -26.67 25.28
C LYS A 2 -58.41 -25.22 25.57
N PRO A 3 -57.10 -24.95 25.66
CA PRO A 3 -56.60 -23.58 25.82
C PRO A 3 -56.68 -22.79 24.49
N PRO A 4 -56.70 -21.44 24.53
CA PRO A 4 -56.93 -20.62 23.34
C PRO A 4 -55.69 -20.56 22.46
N ARG A 5 -55.91 -20.51 21.13
CA ARG A 5 -54.87 -20.27 20.13
C ARG A 5 -54.39 -18.82 20.20
N GLN A 6 -53.09 -18.61 20.37
CA GLN A 6 -52.46 -17.30 20.16
C GLN A 6 -52.27 -17.04 18.66
N ASN A 7 -52.55 -15.80 18.26
CA ASN A 7 -52.56 -15.32 16.88
C ASN A 7 -51.11 -15.00 16.43
N PRO A 8 -50.61 -15.48 15.28
CA PRO A 8 -49.20 -15.31 14.87
C PRO A 8 -48.83 -13.89 14.38
N GLY A 9 -49.73 -12.91 14.48
CA GLY A 9 -49.55 -11.57 13.92
C GLY A 9 -48.73 -10.56 14.75
N SER A 10 -48.35 -10.85 15.99
CA SER A 10 -47.69 -9.86 16.87
C SER A 10 -46.16 -9.97 16.96
N ALA A 11 -45.56 -11.10 16.53
CA ALA A 11 -44.12 -11.29 16.55
C ALA A 11 -43.40 -10.64 15.34
N LEU A 12 -44.05 -10.59 14.17
CA LEU A 12 -43.45 -10.07 12.93
C LEU A 12 -43.25 -8.54 12.90
N LYS A 13 -43.98 -7.77 13.72
CA LYS A 13 -43.82 -6.30 13.77
C LYS A 13 -42.64 -5.83 14.63
N LYS A 14 -42.14 -6.64 15.58
CA LYS A 14 -41.01 -6.24 16.45
C LYS A 14 -39.63 -6.49 15.81
N TRP A 15 -39.54 -7.42 14.86
CA TRP A 15 -38.28 -7.72 14.16
C TRP A 15 -38.00 -6.78 12.98
N GLY A 16 -39.04 -6.22 12.35
CA GLY A 16 -38.87 -5.21 11.30
C GLY A 16 -38.18 -3.94 11.80
N ALA A 17 -38.60 -3.40 12.95
CA ALA A 17 -38.00 -2.18 13.50
C ALA A 17 -36.55 -2.37 13.96
N ALA A 18 -36.22 -3.50 14.60
CA ALA A 18 -34.85 -3.80 15.02
C ALA A 18 -33.91 -4.02 13.82
N ALA A 19 -34.35 -4.73 12.78
CA ALA A 19 -33.56 -4.94 11.56
C ALA A 19 -33.35 -3.64 10.78
N THR A 20 -34.35 -2.75 10.72
CA THR A 20 -34.22 -1.41 10.09
C THR A 20 -33.32 -0.46 10.88
N VAL A 21 -33.33 -0.54 12.22
CA VAL A 21 -32.41 0.26 13.06
C VAL A 21 -30.98 -0.26 12.93
N LEU A 22 -30.74 -1.57 12.90
CA LEU A 22 -29.41 -2.17 12.71
C LEU A 22 -28.83 -1.89 11.31
N THR A 23 -29.65 -2.00 10.25
CA THR A 23 -29.21 -1.62 8.89
C THR A 23 -28.99 -0.12 8.76
N GLY A 24 -29.84 0.71 9.38
CA GLY A 24 -29.67 2.15 9.45
C GLY A 24 -28.40 2.58 10.21
N LEU A 25 -28.06 1.89 11.30
CA LEU A 25 -26.84 2.14 12.06
C LEU A 25 -25.59 1.69 11.29
N CYS A 26 -25.63 0.54 10.60
CA CYS A 26 -24.55 0.11 9.71
C CYS A 26 -24.36 1.07 8.53
N LEU A 27 -25.44 1.52 7.88
CA LEU A 27 -25.38 2.51 6.80
C LEU A 27 -24.88 3.86 7.30
N LEU A 28 -25.28 4.31 8.48
CA LEU A 28 -24.81 5.55 9.08
C LEU A 28 -23.33 5.45 9.49
N ILE A 29 -22.88 4.31 10.03
CA ILE A 29 -21.46 4.06 10.33
C ILE A 29 -20.64 4.04 9.03
N LEU A 30 -21.12 3.35 7.98
CA LEU A 30 -20.48 3.34 6.65
C LEU A 30 -20.45 4.74 6.01
N PHE A 31 -21.50 5.54 6.15
CA PHE A 31 -21.54 6.92 5.67
C PHE A 31 -20.62 7.84 6.48
N LEU A 32 -20.56 7.68 7.81
CA LEU A 32 -19.71 8.49 8.68
C LEU A 32 -18.24 8.15 8.51
N THR A 33 -17.87 6.87 8.35
CA THR A 33 -16.50 6.47 8.01
C THR A 33 -16.14 6.97 6.61
N SER A 34 -17.00 6.76 5.61
CA SER A 34 -16.81 7.32 4.26
C SER A 34 -16.63 8.84 4.27
N SER A 35 -17.38 9.58 5.09
CA SER A 35 -17.26 11.04 5.18
C SER A 35 -15.92 11.51 5.75
N LYS A 36 -15.39 10.83 6.79
CA LYS A 36 -14.08 11.15 7.36
C LYS A 36 -12.93 10.79 6.42
N HIS A 37 -13.02 9.66 5.73
CA HIS A 37 -12.02 9.28 4.72
C HIS A 37 -12.04 10.26 3.53
N ASN A 38 -13.21 10.78 3.15
CA ASN A 38 -13.34 11.82 2.13
C ASN A 38 -12.72 13.16 2.57
N GLU A 39 -12.89 13.59 3.82
CA GLU A 39 -12.25 14.82 4.32
C GLU A 39 -10.71 14.71 4.34
N THR A 40 -10.16 13.59 4.79
CA THR A 40 -8.71 13.33 4.75
C THR A 40 -8.19 13.30 3.31
N ALA A 41 -8.90 12.61 2.40
CA ALA A 41 -8.55 12.57 0.98
C ALA A 41 -8.58 13.96 0.32
N VAL A 42 -9.57 14.80 0.67
CA VAL A 42 -9.68 16.19 0.19
C VAL A 42 -8.51 17.03 0.71
N GLN A 43 -8.15 16.92 1.99
CA GLN A 43 -7.01 17.66 2.57
C GLN A 43 -5.67 17.23 1.95
N ILE A 44 -5.46 15.94 1.69
CA ILE A 44 -4.27 15.43 1.00
C ILE A 44 -4.16 16.04 -0.41
N ARG A 45 -5.27 16.06 -1.17
CA ARG A 45 -5.31 16.67 -2.51
C ARG A 45 -5.01 18.17 -2.48
N GLN A 46 -5.58 18.91 -1.54
CA GLN A 46 -5.39 20.35 -1.44
C GLN A 46 -3.94 20.74 -1.09
N THR A 47 -3.26 19.88 -0.32
CA THR A 47 -1.83 19.99 -0.03
C THR A 47 -0.97 19.70 -1.27
N ALA A 48 -1.33 18.68 -2.07
CA ALA A 48 -0.66 18.34 -3.32
C ALA A 48 -0.62 19.53 -4.31
N VAL A 49 -1.78 20.16 -4.52
CA VAL A 49 -1.93 21.32 -5.41
C VAL A 49 -1.05 22.50 -4.96
N THR A 50 -0.94 22.71 -3.64
CA THR A 50 -0.15 23.81 -3.08
C THR A 50 1.35 23.58 -3.22
N TYR A 51 1.83 22.34 -2.97
CA TYR A 51 3.25 22.01 -3.11
C TYR A 51 3.71 22.01 -4.58
N LEU A 52 2.91 21.42 -5.48
CA LEU A 52 3.21 21.39 -6.91
C LEU A 52 3.07 22.77 -7.55
N GLY A 53 2.08 23.57 -7.14
CA GLY A 53 1.92 24.96 -7.57
C GLY A 53 3.08 25.87 -7.16
N GLY A 54 3.73 25.59 -6.02
CA GLY A 54 4.93 26.31 -5.57
C GLY A 54 6.22 25.93 -6.30
N GLN A 55 6.26 24.78 -6.97
CA GLN A 55 7.40 24.34 -7.80
C GLN A 55 7.33 24.89 -9.24
N ALA A 56 6.16 25.40 -9.67
CA ALA A 56 5.91 25.84 -11.05
C ALA A 56 6.61 27.15 -11.46
N THR A 57 7.47 27.74 -10.64
CA THR A 57 8.18 29.00 -10.94
C THR A 57 9.63 28.84 -11.44
N SER A 58 10.16 27.63 -11.62
CA SER A 58 11.47 27.42 -12.24
C SER A 58 11.36 26.85 -13.66
N ASN A 59 11.21 27.76 -14.63
CA ASN A 59 11.39 27.44 -16.05
C ASN A 59 12.87 27.15 -16.35
N SER A 60 13.31 25.92 -16.13
CA SER A 60 14.47 25.36 -16.80
C SER A 60 14.15 23.92 -17.18
N LYS A 61 14.01 23.65 -18.48
CA LYS A 61 13.93 22.29 -19.02
C LYS A 61 15.18 21.53 -18.61
N PRO A 62 15.11 20.44 -17.81
CA PRO A 62 16.24 19.54 -17.69
C PRO A 62 16.29 18.73 -18.99
N SER A 63 17.41 18.83 -19.70
CA SER A 63 17.77 17.87 -20.72
C SER A 63 17.90 16.49 -20.06
N PHE A 64 16.99 15.57 -20.37
CA PHE A 64 17.09 14.16 -19.99
C PHE A 64 18.21 13.52 -20.81
N ASN A 65 19.41 13.49 -20.26
CA ASN A 65 20.46 12.62 -20.79
C ASN A 65 21.41 12.23 -19.65
N ILE A 66 21.52 10.92 -19.43
CA ILE A 66 22.25 10.21 -18.37
C ILE A 66 21.50 10.23 -17.02
N ASP A 67 21.19 9.04 -16.49
CA ASP A 67 20.71 8.83 -15.13
C ASP A 67 21.66 9.58 -14.16
N PRO A 68 21.22 10.65 -13.48
CA PRO A 68 22.13 11.57 -12.79
C PRO A 68 22.78 10.95 -11.55
N TYR A 69 22.38 9.73 -11.18
CA TYR A 69 22.80 9.08 -9.95
C TYR A 69 23.52 7.76 -10.22
N PRO A 70 24.80 7.63 -9.81
CA PRO A 70 25.54 6.40 -10.01
C PRO A 70 24.95 5.26 -9.16
N PHE A 71 25.11 4.02 -9.60
CA PHE A 71 24.93 2.85 -8.76
C PHE A 71 25.92 2.92 -7.60
N MET A 72 25.45 3.14 -6.38
CA MET A 72 26.30 3.26 -5.18
C MET A 72 26.08 2.11 -4.18
N GLY A 73 25.08 1.25 -4.41
CA GLY A 73 24.66 0.25 -3.44
C GLY A 73 24.26 0.87 -2.09
N PRO A 74 24.21 0.06 -1.01
CA PRO A 74 23.92 0.56 0.33
C PRO A 74 24.96 1.59 0.78
N ILE A 75 24.51 2.79 1.11
CA ILE A 75 25.37 3.94 1.44
C ILE A 75 24.85 4.68 2.67
N VAL A 76 25.77 5.27 3.45
CA VAL A 76 25.45 6.11 4.61
C VAL A 76 25.10 7.54 4.18
N TRP A 77 24.26 8.23 4.95
CA TRP A 77 23.77 9.58 4.63
C TRP A 77 24.89 10.61 4.40
N SER A 78 25.95 10.55 5.21
CA SER A 78 27.09 11.46 5.11
C SER A 78 27.93 11.27 3.84
N ALA A 79 27.76 10.16 3.13
CA ALA A 79 28.51 9.85 1.91
C ALA A 79 27.78 10.27 0.62
N ILE A 80 26.51 10.69 0.70
CA ILE A 80 25.79 11.23 -0.46
C ILE A 80 26.00 12.75 -0.60
N HIS A 81 26.03 13.23 -1.86
CA HIS A 81 26.30 14.63 -2.15
C HIS A 81 25.19 15.56 -1.60
N ALA A 82 25.56 16.76 -1.15
CA ALA A 82 24.63 17.73 -0.53
C ALA A 82 23.40 18.05 -1.40
N ARG A 83 23.58 18.09 -2.73
CA ARG A 83 22.44 18.24 -3.67
C ARG A 83 21.44 17.08 -3.54
N MET A 84 21.93 15.84 -3.50
CA MET A 84 21.07 14.67 -3.39
C MET A 84 20.41 14.63 -2.00
N GLN A 85 21.12 15.01 -0.93
CA GLN A 85 20.54 15.18 0.41
C GLN A 85 19.38 16.19 0.41
N ALA A 86 19.53 17.31 -0.31
CA ALA A 86 18.46 18.29 -0.45
C ALA A 86 17.25 17.69 -1.18
N GLU A 87 17.44 16.91 -2.25
CA GLU A 87 16.34 16.26 -2.97
C GLU A 87 15.61 15.22 -2.10
N TYR A 88 16.35 14.37 -1.36
CA TYR A 88 15.77 13.39 -0.43
C TYR A 88 14.92 14.05 0.66
N THR A 89 15.33 15.22 1.14
CA THR A 89 14.67 15.95 2.24
C THR A 89 13.64 16.96 1.75
N MET A 90 13.31 16.98 0.46
CA MET A 90 12.43 18.00 -0.14
C MET A 90 12.90 19.43 0.21
N ASN A 91 14.19 19.69 0.03
CA ASN A 91 14.91 20.90 0.39
C ASN A 91 14.81 21.25 1.89
N GLY A 92 15.01 20.24 2.75
CA GLY A 92 14.94 20.39 4.21
C GLY A 92 13.53 20.45 4.80
N ALA A 93 12.49 20.27 3.99
CA ALA A 93 11.11 20.21 4.47
C ALA A 93 10.77 18.89 5.18
N VAL A 94 11.54 17.83 4.93
CA VAL A 94 11.41 16.50 5.54
C VAL A 94 12.61 16.24 6.44
N PRO A 95 12.42 16.01 7.76
CA PRO A 95 13.50 15.62 8.66
C PRO A 95 14.09 14.26 8.27
N VAL A 96 15.38 14.08 8.60
CA VAL A 96 16.12 12.85 8.35
C VAL A 96 16.60 12.25 9.68
N THR A 97 16.45 10.93 9.80
CA THR A 97 17.16 10.11 10.78
C THR A 97 18.11 9.20 10.02
N GLU A 98 19.38 9.24 10.38
CA GLU A 98 20.37 8.33 9.83
C GLU A 98 20.20 6.94 10.44
N ALA A 99 20.04 5.97 9.57
CA ALA A 99 20.11 4.54 9.78
C ALA A 99 21.09 3.97 8.75
N PHE A 100 21.39 2.68 8.84
CA PHE A 100 22.15 2.01 7.80
C PHE A 100 21.78 0.53 7.78
N TYR A 101 21.26 0.09 6.63
CA TYR A 101 20.95 -1.30 6.33
C TYR A 101 21.61 -1.68 5.01
N ASN A 102 22.19 -2.87 4.99
CA ASN A 102 22.73 -3.50 3.79
C ASN A 102 22.02 -4.84 3.63
N ASP A 103 20.92 -4.81 2.89
CA ASP A 103 20.16 -6.00 2.50
C ASP A 103 20.43 -6.34 1.02
N TYR A 104 21.46 -5.73 0.43
CA TYR A 104 21.96 -6.11 -0.87
C TYR A 104 22.79 -7.38 -0.72
N VAL A 105 22.23 -8.49 -1.17
CA VAL A 105 22.89 -9.78 -1.12
C VAL A 105 23.12 -10.27 -2.55
N PRO A 106 24.25 -9.89 -3.19
CA PRO A 106 24.61 -10.47 -4.46
C PRO A 106 24.77 -11.98 -4.26
N ASP A 107 24.12 -12.77 -5.09
CA ASP A 107 24.09 -14.23 -5.02
C ASP A 107 23.31 -14.85 -3.85
N ALA A 108 22.34 -14.13 -3.27
CA ALA A 108 21.37 -14.75 -2.36
C ALA A 108 20.65 -15.93 -3.02
N SER A 109 20.41 -16.99 -2.24
CA SER A 109 19.43 -18.00 -2.63
C SER A 109 18.08 -17.32 -2.79
N LEU A 110 17.49 -17.45 -3.99
CA LEU A 110 16.17 -16.90 -4.26
C LEU A 110 15.13 -17.46 -3.28
N PRO A 111 14.15 -16.66 -2.84
CA PRO A 111 13.06 -17.17 -2.01
C PRO A 111 12.35 -18.33 -2.71
N VAL A 112 12.06 -19.40 -1.98
CA VAL A 112 11.34 -20.57 -2.50
C VAL A 112 9.96 -20.62 -1.87
N TRP A 113 8.91 -20.60 -2.71
CA TRP A 113 7.52 -20.59 -2.29
C TRP A 113 6.83 -21.88 -2.75
N SER A 114 6.43 -22.72 -1.80
CA SER A 114 5.73 -23.96 -2.10
C SER A 114 4.21 -23.80 -2.08
N THR A 115 3.55 -24.56 -2.93
CA THR A 115 2.10 -24.69 -3.05
C THR A 115 1.48 -25.11 -1.71
N ASP A 116 2.18 -25.91 -0.91
CA ASP A 116 1.73 -26.33 0.41
C ASP A 116 1.64 -25.15 1.39
N THR A 117 2.68 -24.32 1.46
CA THR A 117 2.67 -23.11 2.31
C THR A 117 1.60 -22.12 1.84
N ILE A 118 1.47 -21.93 0.53
CA ILE A 118 0.43 -21.06 -0.05
C ILE A 118 -0.96 -21.58 0.31
N ASN A 119 -1.23 -22.87 0.11
CA ASN A 119 -2.52 -23.48 0.44
C ASN A 119 -2.86 -23.40 1.93
N GLN A 120 -1.87 -23.54 2.81
CA GLN A 120 -2.05 -23.34 4.25
C GLN A 120 -2.56 -21.93 4.54
N TRP A 121 -1.93 -20.90 3.99
CA TRP A 121 -2.32 -19.51 4.19
C TRP A 121 -3.65 -19.15 3.52
N VAL A 122 -3.91 -19.68 2.32
CA VAL A 122 -5.23 -19.57 1.67
C VAL A 122 -6.33 -20.13 2.58
N GLY A 123 -6.10 -21.30 3.19
CA GLY A 123 -7.04 -21.91 4.14
C GLY A 123 -7.28 -21.04 5.39
N LEU A 124 -6.23 -20.40 5.92
CA LEU A 124 -6.35 -19.47 7.05
C LEU A 124 -7.19 -18.24 6.69
N VAL A 125 -6.99 -17.65 5.51
CA VAL A 125 -7.79 -16.51 5.04
C VAL A 125 -9.25 -16.91 4.83
N GLN A 126 -9.51 -18.09 4.26
CA GLN A 126 -10.86 -18.63 4.09
C GLN A 126 -11.56 -18.87 5.44
N ALA A 127 -10.81 -19.26 6.47
CA ALA A 127 -11.26 -19.36 7.85
C ALA A 127 -11.35 -17.99 8.58
N LYS A 128 -11.13 -16.88 7.85
CA LYS A 128 -11.12 -15.50 8.37
C LYS A 128 -10.07 -15.26 9.48
N SER A 129 -8.99 -16.05 9.49
CA SER A 129 -7.84 -15.83 10.36
C SER A 129 -6.95 -14.71 9.81
N THR A 130 -6.37 -13.92 10.71
CA THR A 130 -5.33 -12.91 10.41
C THR A 130 -3.97 -13.29 11.00
N ASP A 131 -3.84 -14.50 11.56
CA ASP A 131 -2.64 -14.93 12.29
C ASP A 131 -1.66 -15.72 11.38
N PHE A 132 -1.09 -15.03 10.39
CA PHE A 132 -0.07 -15.59 9.48
C PHE A 132 0.77 -14.47 8.83
N GLY A 133 1.65 -14.83 7.90
CA GLY A 133 2.40 -13.86 7.09
C GLY A 133 3.44 -13.05 7.86
N THR A 134 3.88 -11.95 7.26
CA THR A 134 5.05 -11.19 7.76
C THR A 134 4.69 -9.89 8.47
N TYR A 135 3.58 -9.23 8.10
CA TYR A 135 3.25 -7.88 8.57
C TYR A 135 2.21 -7.84 9.70
N GLY A 136 1.97 -8.99 10.33
CA GLY A 136 1.10 -9.12 11.49
C GLY A 136 -0.40 -9.06 11.18
N LYS A 137 -1.19 -9.21 12.25
CA LYS A 137 -2.65 -9.40 12.17
C LYS A 137 -3.39 -8.22 11.55
N GLN A 138 -2.91 -7.00 11.82
CA GLN A 138 -3.57 -5.78 11.36
C GLN A 138 -3.45 -5.61 9.85
N ALA A 139 -2.24 -5.74 9.29
CA ALA A 139 -2.00 -5.66 7.86
C ALA A 139 -2.91 -6.60 7.05
N ILE A 140 -3.07 -7.83 7.54
CA ILE A 140 -3.94 -8.83 6.91
C ILE A 140 -5.41 -8.40 7.01
N ALA A 141 -5.85 -7.94 8.19
CA ALA A 141 -7.22 -7.46 8.39
C ALA A 141 -7.56 -6.27 7.46
N ASP A 142 -6.62 -5.37 7.25
CA ASP A 142 -6.81 -4.16 6.42
C ASP A 142 -6.93 -4.53 4.94
N ILE A 143 -6.07 -5.41 4.42
CA ILE A 143 -6.17 -5.92 3.04
C ILE A 143 -7.50 -6.67 2.86
N MET A 144 -7.87 -7.53 3.82
CA MET A 144 -9.13 -8.27 3.78
C MET A 144 -10.34 -7.33 3.76
N SER A 145 -10.34 -6.31 4.61
CA SER A 145 -11.40 -5.29 4.65
C SER A 145 -11.49 -4.50 3.34
N ALA A 146 -10.34 -4.13 2.77
CA ALA A 146 -10.27 -3.46 1.49
C ALA A 146 -10.81 -4.34 0.35
N PHE A 147 -10.54 -5.65 0.35
CA PHE A 147 -11.08 -6.59 -0.65
C PHE A 147 -12.55 -6.93 -0.44
N ASP A 148 -13.06 -6.94 0.79
CA ASP A 148 -14.50 -7.07 1.06
C ASP A 148 -15.27 -5.88 0.45
N ALA A 149 -14.72 -4.66 0.52
CA ALA A 149 -15.32 -3.46 -0.06
C ALA A 149 -15.02 -3.27 -1.56
N HIS A 150 -13.88 -3.77 -2.04
CA HIS A 150 -13.43 -3.68 -3.43
C HIS A 150 -13.03 -5.07 -3.96
N PRO A 151 -14.00 -5.90 -4.38
CA PRO A 151 -13.77 -7.30 -4.68
C PRO A 151 -12.72 -7.56 -5.77
N VAL A 152 -11.88 -8.59 -5.53
CA VAL A 152 -10.86 -9.07 -6.47
C VAL A 152 -11.21 -10.38 -7.17
N LYS A 153 -12.40 -10.93 -6.91
CA LYS A 153 -12.84 -12.19 -7.50
C LYS A 153 -12.87 -12.11 -9.04
N GLY A 154 -12.24 -13.08 -9.70
CA GLY A 154 -12.16 -13.19 -11.15
C GLY A 154 -11.24 -12.17 -11.82
N LYS A 155 -10.49 -11.36 -11.06
CA LYS A 155 -9.59 -10.33 -11.57
C LYS A 155 -8.16 -10.81 -11.71
N THR A 156 -7.40 -10.17 -12.58
CA THR A 156 -5.94 -10.33 -12.63
C THR A 156 -5.29 -9.33 -11.68
N VAL A 157 -4.47 -9.83 -10.75
CA VAL A 157 -3.87 -9.03 -9.69
C VAL A 157 -2.35 -9.08 -9.78
N LEU A 158 -1.69 -7.92 -9.69
CA LEU A 158 -0.25 -7.81 -9.49
C LEU A 158 0.05 -7.43 -8.04
N VAL A 159 0.90 -8.20 -7.37
CA VAL A 159 1.49 -7.87 -6.06
C VAL A 159 2.89 -7.31 -6.28
N VAL A 160 3.20 -6.15 -5.70
CA VAL A 160 4.48 -5.45 -5.85
C VAL A 160 5.21 -5.40 -4.51
N GLY A 161 6.34 -6.09 -4.45
CA GLY A 161 7.20 -6.23 -3.28
C GLY A 161 6.66 -7.28 -2.33
N SER A 162 7.29 -8.46 -2.35
CA SER A 162 6.83 -9.59 -1.54
C SER A 162 7.97 -10.57 -1.28
N ILE A 163 8.33 -10.70 0.00
CA ILE A 163 9.38 -11.64 0.44
C ILE A 163 8.84 -13.04 0.77
N THR A 164 7.54 -13.14 1.05
CA THR A 164 6.80 -14.40 1.28
C THR A 164 5.40 -14.29 0.68
N PRO A 165 4.71 -15.37 0.28
CA PRO A 165 3.48 -15.30 -0.52
C PRO A 165 2.21 -14.96 0.30
N TRP A 166 2.30 -14.10 1.31
CA TRP A 166 1.21 -13.85 2.26
C TRP A 166 0.10 -13.01 1.63
N ALA A 167 0.46 -11.95 0.90
CA ALA A 167 -0.47 -11.11 0.16
C ALA A 167 -1.09 -11.89 -1.00
N GLU A 168 -0.28 -12.68 -1.70
CA GLU A 168 -0.69 -13.57 -2.79
C GLU A 168 -1.70 -14.61 -2.29
N ALA A 169 -1.47 -15.22 -1.12
CA ALA A 169 -2.42 -16.14 -0.52
C ALA A 169 -3.77 -15.47 -0.20
N ILE A 170 -3.78 -14.22 0.28
CA ILE A 170 -5.01 -13.44 0.47
C ILE A 170 -5.71 -13.24 -0.88
N VAL A 171 -4.99 -12.78 -1.89
CA VAL A 171 -5.53 -12.54 -3.24
C VAL A 171 -6.15 -13.81 -3.84
N ILE A 172 -5.48 -14.96 -3.70
CA ILE A 172 -5.99 -16.27 -4.13
C ILE A 172 -7.25 -16.65 -3.35
N ALA A 173 -7.26 -16.47 -2.03
CA ALA A 173 -8.41 -16.80 -1.18
C ALA A 173 -9.65 -15.96 -1.52
N TYR A 174 -9.47 -14.71 -1.96
CA TYR A 174 -10.54 -13.84 -2.47
C TYR A 174 -10.96 -14.15 -3.91
N GLY A 175 -10.36 -15.17 -4.53
CA GLY A 175 -10.80 -15.74 -5.79
C GLY A 175 -10.34 -14.98 -7.03
N ALA A 176 -9.18 -14.30 -6.97
CA ALA A 176 -8.54 -13.76 -8.16
C ALA A 176 -8.37 -14.83 -9.25
N ALA A 177 -8.49 -14.44 -10.53
CA ALA A 177 -8.34 -15.35 -11.65
C ALA A 177 -6.87 -15.74 -11.89
N GLN A 178 -5.96 -14.79 -11.68
CA GLN A 178 -4.52 -14.98 -11.82
C GLN A 178 -3.78 -13.99 -10.93
N VAL A 179 -2.73 -14.46 -10.26
CA VAL A 179 -1.83 -13.62 -9.47
C VAL A 179 -0.49 -13.49 -10.18
N TYR A 180 0.02 -12.27 -10.25
CA TYR A 180 1.39 -11.96 -10.60
C TYR A 180 2.05 -11.39 -9.35
N THR A 181 3.33 -11.69 -9.14
CA THR A 181 4.12 -11.01 -8.11
C THR A 181 5.44 -10.53 -8.70
N VAL A 182 5.95 -9.44 -8.17
CA VAL A 182 7.25 -8.89 -8.55
C VAL A 182 8.06 -8.48 -7.33
N ASP A 183 9.33 -8.84 -7.33
CA ASP A 183 10.31 -8.41 -6.32
C ASP A 183 11.71 -8.28 -6.95
N PHE A 184 12.65 -7.64 -6.24
CA PHE A 184 14.07 -7.64 -6.63
C PHE A 184 14.63 -9.07 -6.64
N ASN A 185 14.27 -9.85 -5.61
CA ASN A 185 14.65 -11.26 -5.50
C ASN A 185 13.50 -12.12 -5.99
N LYS A 186 13.37 -12.26 -7.32
CA LYS A 186 12.30 -13.04 -7.97
C LYS A 186 12.15 -14.42 -7.32
N PRO A 187 11.01 -14.71 -6.67
CA PRO A 187 10.82 -15.97 -5.98
C PRO A 187 10.69 -17.14 -6.97
N ILE A 188 11.23 -18.29 -6.58
CA ILE A 188 10.98 -19.57 -7.22
C ILE A 188 9.68 -20.11 -6.63
N CYS A 189 8.62 -20.19 -7.43
CA CYS A 189 7.30 -20.63 -6.99
C CYS A 189 6.84 -21.83 -7.83
N ASP A 190 6.34 -22.88 -7.15
CA ASP A 190 5.79 -24.09 -7.80
C ASP A 190 4.26 -24.03 -7.99
N ASP A 191 3.61 -22.96 -7.52
CA ASP A 191 2.16 -22.79 -7.57
C ASP A 191 1.73 -22.07 -8.85
N PHE A 192 1.01 -22.78 -9.72
CA PHE A 192 0.57 -22.27 -11.02
C PHE A 192 -0.34 -21.03 -10.94
N ARG A 193 -0.93 -20.74 -9.77
CA ARG A 193 -1.78 -19.55 -9.57
C ARG A 193 -0.97 -18.26 -9.48
N ILE A 194 0.35 -18.35 -9.27
CA ILE A 194 1.27 -17.22 -9.11
C ILE A 194 2.30 -17.23 -10.25
N ILE A 195 2.37 -16.12 -10.98
CA ILE A 195 3.44 -15.87 -11.95
C ILE A 195 4.42 -14.89 -11.32
N THR A 196 5.67 -15.31 -11.11
CA THR A 196 6.70 -14.47 -10.51
C THR A 196 7.46 -13.69 -11.57
N MET A 197 7.83 -12.45 -11.25
CA MET A 197 8.58 -11.55 -12.12
C MET A 197 9.72 -10.89 -11.34
N ASP A 198 10.80 -10.53 -12.01
CA ASP A 198 11.77 -9.55 -11.53
C ASP A 198 11.42 -8.14 -12.02
N ILE A 199 12.17 -7.13 -11.55
CA ILE A 199 11.95 -5.73 -11.91
C ILE A 199 12.13 -5.48 -13.41
N ALA A 200 13.07 -6.16 -14.07
CA ALA A 200 13.32 -5.97 -15.51
C ALA A 200 12.17 -6.53 -16.36
N GLU A 201 11.63 -7.68 -15.99
CA GLU A 201 10.44 -8.27 -16.59
C GLU A 201 9.21 -7.37 -16.38
N LEU A 202 9.03 -6.82 -15.17
CA LEU A 202 7.98 -5.84 -14.91
C LEU A 202 8.15 -4.61 -15.78
N ASP A 203 9.35 -4.02 -15.85
CA ASP A 203 9.60 -2.78 -16.58
C ASP A 203 9.45 -2.97 -18.11
N ALA A 204 9.76 -4.16 -18.63
CA ALA A 204 9.49 -4.51 -20.03
C ALA A 204 8.02 -4.85 -20.32
N SER A 205 7.22 -5.16 -19.29
CA SER A 205 5.82 -5.57 -19.44
C SER A 205 4.91 -4.43 -19.91
N THR A 206 4.07 -4.73 -20.91
CA THR A 206 2.97 -3.87 -21.37
C THR A 206 1.61 -4.35 -20.83
N MET A 207 1.60 -5.40 -20.01
CA MET A 207 0.38 -5.93 -19.40
C MET A 207 -0.22 -4.92 -18.42
N THR A 208 -1.55 -4.88 -18.38
CA THR A 208 -2.31 -4.12 -17.40
C THR A 208 -3.15 -5.03 -16.52
N TYR A 209 -3.25 -4.70 -15.24
CA TYR A 209 -3.90 -5.48 -14.20
C TYR A 209 -5.19 -4.79 -13.75
N ASP A 210 -6.20 -5.59 -13.38
CA ASP A 210 -7.41 -5.04 -12.78
C ASP A 210 -7.13 -4.50 -11.38
N VAL A 211 -6.18 -5.11 -10.67
CA VAL A 211 -5.72 -4.65 -9.36
C VAL A 211 -4.20 -4.72 -9.28
N VAL A 212 -3.58 -3.67 -8.78
CA VAL A 212 -2.20 -3.70 -8.28
C VAL A 212 -2.26 -3.54 -6.77
N LEU A 213 -1.53 -4.37 -6.03
CA LEU A 213 -1.39 -4.31 -4.58
C LEU A 213 0.08 -4.12 -4.24
N SER A 214 0.41 -3.12 -3.44
CA SER A 214 1.73 -2.97 -2.83
C SER A 214 1.58 -2.70 -1.34
N PHE A 215 2.24 -3.51 -0.54
CA PHE A 215 2.22 -3.40 0.91
C PHE A 215 3.65 -3.38 1.44
N SER A 216 4.03 -2.26 2.06
CA SER A 216 5.32 -2.11 2.74
C SER A 216 6.53 -2.43 1.83
N SER A 217 6.58 -1.76 0.67
CA SER A 217 7.58 -1.96 -0.37
C SER A 217 8.07 -0.64 -0.97
N LEU A 218 7.17 0.19 -1.50
CA LEU A 218 7.54 1.40 -2.26
C LEU A 218 8.30 2.45 -1.44
N GLU A 219 8.19 2.43 -0.11
CA GLU A 219 8.97 3.28 0.80
C GLU A 219 10.48 3.11 0.67
N HIS A 220 10.94 1.97 0.14
CA HIS A 220 12.35 1.63 0.04
C HIS A 220 12.98 2.08 -1.28
N ASP A 221 12.18 2.32 -2.32
CA ASP A 221 12.68 2.58 -3.67
C ASP A 221 13.62 3.81 -3.73
N GLY A 222 14.81 3.61 -4.26
CA GLY A 222 15.81 4.64 -4.45
C GLY A 222 16.60 4.98 -3.19
N LEU A 223 16.62 4.12 -2.17
CA LEU A 223 17.45 4.31 -0.95
C LEU A 223 18.75 3.50 -1.01
N GLY A 224 18.92 2.62 -1.98
CA GLY A 224 20.12 1.79 -2.17
C GLY A 224 20.25 0.62 -1.19
N ARG A 225 19.33 0.48 -0.23
CA ARG A 225 19.33 -0.59 0.79
C ARG A 225 19.40 -1.99 0.18
N PHE A 226 18.71 -2.20 -0.95
CA PHE A 226 18.63 -3.49 -1.62
C PHE A 226 19.53 -3.57 -2.86
N GLY A 227 20.46 -2.63 -3.01
CA GLY A 227 21.29 -2.50 -4.21
C GLY A 227 20.58 -1.79 -5.35
N ASP A 228 19.43 -1.18 -5.11
CA ASP A 228 18.78 -0.28 -6.05
C ASP A 228 19.62 1.00 -6.29
N PRO A 229 19.52 1.66 -7.46
CA PRO A 229 20.18 2.95 -7.69
C PRO A 229 19.70 4.01 -6.71
N MET A 230 20.60 4.90 -6.29
CA MET A 230 20.22 6.03 -5.43
C MET A 230 19.30 6.98 -6.21
N HIS A 231 18.05 7.12 -5.78
CA HIS A 231 17.08 7.98 -6.46
C HIS A 231 16.13 8.65 -5.45
N PRO A 232 16.28 9.97 -5.17
CA PRO A 232 15.44 10.71 -4.23
C PRO A 232 13.93 10.58 -4.46
N HIS A 233 13.52 10.38 -5.72
CA HIS A 233 12.14 10.22 -6.14
C HIS A 233 11.80 8.80 -6.62
N GLY A 234 12.58 7.78 -6.23
CA GLY A 234 12.43 6.41 -6.74
C GLY A 234 11.03 5.84 -6.52
N ASP A 235 10.50 6.01 -5.32
CA ASP A 235 9.12 5.72 -4.94
C ASP A 235 8.07 6.41 -5.83
N ILE A 236 8.25 7.70 -6.12
CA ILE A 236 7.35 8.49 -6.97
C ILE A 236 7.39 7.99 -8.41
N GLU A 237 8.57 7.72 -8.96
CA GLU A 237 8.73 7.16 -10.30
C GLU A 237 8.17 5.73 -10.39
N ARG A 238 8.33 4.92 -9.34
CA ARG A 238 7.71 3.59 -9.27
C ARG A 238 6.18 3.67 -9.23
N VAL A 239 5.59 4.61 -8.50
CA VAL A 239 4.13 4.84 -8.54
C VAL A 239 3.68 5.31 -9.93
N LYS A 240 4.46 6.17 -10.62
CA LYS A 240 4.17 6.53 -12.02
C LYS A 240 4.22 5.31 -12.95
N ARG A 241 5.17 4.40 -12.75
CA ARG A 241 5.22 3.12 -13.46
C ARG A 241 4.01 2.24 -13.17
N ILE A 242 3.59 2.15 -11.91
CA ILE A 242 2.38 1.40 -11.50
C ILE A 242 1.13 1.96 -12.17
N LYS A 243 1.00 3.29 -12.32
CA LYS A 243 -0.14 3.89 -13.05
C LYS A 243 -0.30 3.32 -14.45
N THR A 244 0.80 3.03 -15.15
CA THR A 244 0.73 2.47 -16.52
C THR A 244 0.41 0.98 -16.54
N LEU A 245 0.53 0.30 -15.39
CA LEU A 245 0.17 -1.11 -15.19
C LEU A 245 -1.27 -1.30 -14.72
N VAL A 246 -1.94 -0.25 -14.23
CA VAL A 246 -3.34 -0.35 -13.80
C VAL A 246 -4.25 -0.16 -15.01
N LYS A 247 -5.25 -1.03 -15.19
CA LYS A 247 -6.28 -0.86 -16.22
C LYS A 247 -6.98 0.49 -16.05
N LYS A 248 -7.11 1.23 -17.16
CA LYS A 248 -7.78 2.54 -17.17
C LYS A 248 -9.24 2.45 -16.75
N ASP A 249 -9.94 1.41 -17.20
CA ASP A 249 -11.36 1.23 -16.95
C ASP A 249 -11.57 0.36 -15.71
N GLY A 250 -11.79 1.01 -14.56
CA GLY A 250 -12.16 0.34 -13.32
C GLY A 250 -11.02 -0.40 -12.60
N GLY A 251 -9.77 -0.24 -13.06
CA GLY A 251 -8.60 -0.74 -12.36
C GLY A 251 -8.36 -0.01 -11.03
N LEU A 252 -7.80 -0.72 -10.05
CA LEU A 252 -7.53 -0.18 -8.71
C LEU A 252 -6.08 -0.42 -8.29
N PHE A 253 -5.53 0.51 -7.53
CA PHE A 253 -4.24 0.39 -6.88
C PHE A 253 -4.42 0.42 -5.35
N PHE A 254 -4.00 -0.63 -4.68
CA PHE A 254 -4.03 -0.78 -3.23
C PHE A 254 -2.63 -0.48 -2.72
N LEU A 255 -2.46 0.64 -2.03
CA LEU A 255 -1.18 1.15 -1.55
C LEU A 255 -1.17 1.24 -0.04
N ALA A 256 -0.29 0.46 0.60
CA ALA A 256 -0.03 0.56 2.04
C ALA A 256 1.45 0.87 2.28
N VAL A 257 1.71 2.05 2.83
CA VAL A 257 3.05 2.57 3.15
C VAL A 257 3.06 3.15 4.57
N PRO A 258 4.22 3.22 5.25
CA PRO A 258 4.34 3.85 6.55
C PRO A 258 3.79 5.27 6.51
N THR A 259 2.71 5.55 7.23
CA THR A 259 2.01 6.84 7.17
C THR A 259 2.08 7.55 8.52
N GLY A 260 2.43 8.83 8.50
CA GLY A 260 2.74 9.58 9.73
C GLY A 260 3.12 11.03 9.43
N LYS A 261 3.99 11.61 10.25
CA LYS A 261 4.68 12.84 9.89
C LYS A 261 5.75 12.53 8.83
N ASP A 262 5.84 13.35 7.78
CA ASP A 262 6.85 13.18 6.73
C ASP A 262 8.24 13.03 7.36
N HIS A 263 8.91 11.91 7.11
CA HIS A 263 10.22 11.63 7.69
C HIS A 263 11.00 10.68 6.78
N LEU A 264 12.30 10.89 6.67
CA LEU A 264 13.21 9.99 5.99
C LEU A 264 14.06 9.24 7.01
N VAL A 265 13.94 7.92 7.09
CA VAL A 265 14.86 7.08 7.86
C VAL A 265 15.87 6.52 6.87
N PHE A 266 16.89 7.31 6.54
CA PHE A 266 17.83 6.97 5.47
C PHE A 266 18.87 5.96 5.96
N ASN A 267 19.16 4.82 5.32
CA ASN A 267 18.63 4.31 4.05
C ASN A 267 17.53 3.24 4.23
N ALA A 268 16.88 3.19 5.39
CA ALA A 268 15.91 2.16 5.74
C ALA A 268 14.59 2.26 4.98
N HIS A 269 13.86 3.38 5.11
CA HIS A 269 12.53 3.60 4.56
C HIS A 269 12.09 5.08 4.66
N ARG A 270 10.93 5.38 4.08
CA ARG A 270 10.23 6.67 4.17
C ARG A 270 8.95 6.55 4.98
N VAL A 271 8.67 7.56 5.79
CA VAL A 271 7.36 7.79 6.42
C VAL A 271 6.65 8.89 5.65
N TYR A 272 5.46 8.59 5.16
CA TYR A 272 4.70 9.47 4.29
C TYR A 272 3.75 10.32 5.11
N GLY A 273 4.00 11.63 5.12
CA GLY A 273 3.08 12.61 5.65
C GLY A 273 2.35 13.36 4.54
N ARG A 274 1.70 14.45 4.93
CA ARG A 274 0.86 15.26 4.03
C ARG A 274 1.62 15.73 2.79
N LYS A 275 2.94 15.96 2.87
CA LYS A 275 3.73 16.47 1.74
C LYS A 275 4.06 15.36 0.75
N ARG A 276 4.65 14.26 1.20
CA ARG A 276 5.14 13.22 0.30
C ARG A 276 4.04 12.27 -0.15
N LEU A 277 3.08 11.93 0.72
CA LEU A 277 1.95 11.08 0.35
C LEU A 277 1.12 11.70 -0.79
N ALA A 278 0.96 13.03 -0.74
CA ALA A 278 0.30 13.80 -1.80
C ALA A 278 0.93 13.60 -3.18
N LEU A 279 2.25 13.39 -3.26
CA LEU A 279 2.96 13.11 -4.52
C LEU A 279 2.66 11.70 -5.03
N LEU A 280 2.52 10.71 -4.13
CA LEU A 280 2.11 9.36 -4.51
C LEU A 280 0.66 9.35 -5.04
N PHE A 281 -0.21 10.20 -4.49
CA PHE A 281 -1.63 10.27 -4.86
C PHE A 281 -1.92 11.16 -6.06
N GLU A 282 -0.92 11.86 -6.61
CA GLU A 282 -1.12 12.68 -7.80
C GLU A 282 -1.76 11.85 -8.92
N GLY A 283 -2.80 12.34 -9.59
CA GLY A 283 -3.48 11.60 -10.66
C GLY A 283 -4.32 10.40 -10.21
N TRP A 284 -4.57 10.23 -8.90
CA TRP A 284 -5.44 9.19 -8.35
C TRP A 284 -6.66 9.75 -7.62
N GLU A 285 -7.78 9.05 -7.77
CA GLU A 285 -8.95 9.14 -6.92
C GLU A 285 -8.82 8.20 -5.71
N VAL A 286 -9.05 8.70 -4.49
CA VAL A 286 -9.06 7.86 -3.28
C VAL A 286 -10.45 7.29 -3.12
N MET A 287 -10.56 5.97 -3.23
CA MET A 287 -11.82 5.23 -3.14
C MET A 287 -12.14 4.78 -1.71
N GLY A 288 -11.11 4.63 -0.88
CA GLY A 288 -11.23 4.19 0.51
C GLY A 288 -9.87 4.12 1.19
N ILE A 289 -9.88 4.16 2.52
CA ILE A 289 -8.71 3.98 3.37
C ILE A 289 -9.12 2.98 4.45
N TYR A 290 -8.41 1.86 4.55
CA TYR A 290 -8.74 0.76 5.44
C TYR A 290 -7.66 0.60 6.51
N ASP A 291 -8.09 0.76 7.77
CA ASP A 291 -7.30 0.58 9.00
C ASP A 291 -8.26 0.43 10.20
N ASP A 292 -7.95 -0.43 11.18
CA ASP A 292 -8.78 -0.63 12.38
C ASP A 292 -8.38 0.28 13.56
N LYS A 293 -8.28 1.59 13.30
CA LYS A 293 -8.28 2.72 14.27
C LYS A 293 -6.92 3.24 14.75
N THR A 294 -5.83 3.02 14.01
CA THR A 294 -4.57 3.73 14.28
C THR A 294 -4.44 5.03 13.48
N TYR A 295 -5.12 5.11 12.35
CA TYR A 295 -5.21 6.24 11.44
C TYR A 295 -6.26 7.25 11.92
N SER A 296 -5.87 8.05 12.91
CA SER A 296 -6.62 9.24 13.31
C SER A 296 -5.91 10.51 12.82
N GLU A 297 -6.60 11.66 12.77
CA GLU A 297 -5.97 12.92 12.35
C GLU A 297 -4.70 13.26 13.15
N SER A 298 -4.58 12.74 14.38
CA SER A 298 -3.37 12.93 15.19
C SER A 298 -2.13 12.24 14.63
N VAL A 299 -2.25 11.28 13.71
CA VAL A 299 -1.10 10.61 13.06
C VAL A 299 -0.25 11.59 12.26
N TRP A 300 -0.87 12.65 11.72
CA TRP A 300 -0.16 13.69 10.96
C TRP A 300 0.66 14.63 11.84
N ASP A 301 0.17 14.88 13.05
CA ASP A 301 0.76 15.82 14.01
C ASP A 301 1.49 15.10 15.16
N SER A 302 1.54 13.77 15.08
CA SER A 302 2.10 12.92 16.10
C SER A 302 3.58 13.24 16.33
N PRO A 303 4.01 13.50 17.58
CA PRO A 303 5.43 13.64 17.90
C PRO A 303 6.16 12.29 17.81
N TYR A 304 5.42 11.17 17.69
CA TYR A 304 5.97 9.87 17.38
C TYR A 304 6.51 9.92 15.95
N THR A 305 7.79 10.21 15.83
CA THR A 305 8.54 9.85 14.65
C THR A 305 8.54 8.33 14.63
N CYS A 306 7.94 7.70 13.61
CA CYS A 306 8.03 6.26 13.37
C CYS A 306 9.47 5.84 12.99
N THR A 307 10.45 6.31 13.74
CA THR A 307 11.89 6.15 13.54
C THR A 307 12.43 4.96 14.28
N ASN A 308 11.62 4.34 15.16
CA ASN A 308 12.03 3.19 15.95
C ASN A 308 11.31 1.92 15.47
N VAL A 309 12.07 0.90 15.11
CA VAL A 309 11.59 -0.41 14.64
C VAL A 309 10.71 -1.16 15.66
N ALA A 310 10.72 -0.73 16.93
CA ALA A 310 9.94 -1.34 18.01
C ALA A 310 8.43 -1.04 17.93
N GLU A 311 8.02 0.06 17.28
CA GLU A 311 6.60 0.41 17.08
C GLU A 311 6.40 0.76 15.60
N PRO A 312 5.87 -0.17 14.78
CA PRO A 312 5.71 0.07 13.35
C PRO A 312 4.70 1.18 13.10
N CYS A 313 5.04 2.06 12.15
CA CYS A 313 4.16 3.11 11.66
C CYS A 313 2.86 2.48 11.12
N PRO A 314 1.69 3.13 11.28
CA PRO A 314 0.47 2.61 10.67
C PRO A 314 0.64 2.59 9.14
N GLN A 315 0.18 1.50 8.53
CA GLN A 315 0.22 1.29 7.08
C GLN A 315 -1.19 1.04 6.55
N PRO A 316 -2.09 2.04 6.62
CA PRO A 316 -3.44 1.88 6.12
C PRO A 316 -3.42 1.53 4.63
N VAL A 317 -4.36 0.68 4.20
CA VAL A 317 -4.52 0.33 2.80
C VAL A 317 -5.33 1.42 2.11
N HIS A 318 -4.67 2.24 1.30
CA HIS A 318 -5.33 3.24 0.46
C HIS A 318 -5.73 2.59 -0.85
N VAL A 319 -7.03 2.62 -1.17
CA VAL A 319 -7.54 2.12 -2.46
C VAL A 319 -7.70 3.29 -3.40
N LEU A 320 -6.98 3.23 -4.52
CA LEU A 320 -6.82 4.31 -5.48
C LEU A 320 -7.36 3.91 -6.86
N ARG A 321 -7.95 4.85 -7.58
CA ARG A 321 -8.43 4.69 -8.97
C ARG A 321 -7.85 5.78 -9.85
N LEU A 322 -7.46 5.48 -11.08
CA LEU A 322 -6.93 6.49 -11.99
C LEU A 322 -7.98 7.58 -12.29
N LEU A 323 -7.54 8.85 -12.33
CA LEU A 323 -8.35 10.01 -12.76
C LEU A 323 -8.43 10.14 -14.28
#